data_AF-A0A7W1RSI9-F1
#
_entry.id   AF-A0A7W1RSI9-F1
#
_cell.length_a   1.000
_cell.length_b   1.000
_cell.length_c   1.000
_cell.angle_alpha   90.00
_cell.angle_beta   90.00
_cell.angle_gamma   90.00
#
_symmetry.space_group_name_H-M   'P 1'
#
loop_
_entity.id
_entity.type
_entity.pdbx_description
1 polymer ?
#
loop_
_entity_poly.entity_id
_entity_poly.type
_entity_poly.pdbx_seq_one_letter_code
_entity_poly.pdbx_strand_id
1 'polypeptide(L)'
;GGIADEERALEAFERTGAAAVMLARGSLGNPWRFERLLGRRAETPTPGEVVEELHWVIDRAEEHLGVERAGRYLRKFYPWYADTLGLSKGQREALVTAPTTAAARAAAEGLATPSGDALAVATL
;
A
#
# COMPACT_ATOMS: atom_id res chain seq x y z
N GLY A 1 -9.41 6.15 -17.02
CA GLY A 1 -8.37 6.19 -15.98
C GLY A 1 -8.93 6.84 -14.72
N GLY A 2 -8.41 6.53 -13.54
CA GLY A 2 -8.93 7.05 -12.25
C GLY A 2 -9.84 6.08 -11.49
N ILE A 3 -9.82 4.80 -11.85
CA ILE A 3 -10.62 3.78 -11.17
C ILE A 3 -9.82 3.29 -9.95
N ALA A 4 -10.10 3.87 -8.78
CA ALA A 4 -9.48 3.49 -7.51
C ALA A 4 -10.27 2.41 -6.74
N ASP A 5 -11.44 2.05 -7.23
CA ASP A 5 -12.33 1.04 -6.67
C ASP A 5 -12.38 -0.23 -7.54
N GLU A 6 -12.59 -1.38 -6.92
CA GLU A 6 -12.55 -2.68 -7.61
C GLU A 6 -13.82 -2.98 -8.38
N GLU A 7 -14.99 -2.68 -7.80
CA GLU A 7 -16.28 -2.82 -8.44
C GLU A 7 -16.32 -1.98 -9.72
N ARG A 8 -15.92 -0.71 -9.63
CA ARG A 8 -15.81 0.16 -10.82
C ARG A 8 -14.81 -0.35 -11.87
N ALA A 9 -13.78 -1.10 -11.48
CA ALA A 9 -12.83 -1.67 -12.44
C ALA A 9 -13.45 -2.85 -13.19
N LEU A 10 -14.19 -3.70 -12.48
CA LEU A 10 -14.96 -4.80 -13.07
C LEU A 10 -16.08 -4.27 -13.97
N GLU A 11 -16.87 -3.30 -13.51
CA GLU A 11 -17.90 -2.65 -14.32
C GLU A 11 -17.32 -2.03 -15.61
N ALA A 12 -16.17 -1.36 -15.51
CA ALA A 12 -15.52 -0.77 -16.68
C ALA A 12 -15.01 -1.85 -17.65
N PHE A 13 -14.49 -2.97 -17.13
CA PHE A 13 -14.09 -4.11 -17.95
C PHE A 13 -15.29 -4.70 -18.70
N GLU A 14 -16.37 -5.01 -18.00
CA GLU A 14 -17.59 -5.57 -18.57
C GLU A 14 -18.22 -4.66 -19.62
N ARG A 15 -18.37 -3.36 -19.31
CA ARG A 15 -19.00 -2.39 -20.21
C ARG A 15 -18.22 -2.12 -21.48
N THR A 16 -16.89 -2.24 -21.44
CA THR A 16 -16.03 -1.92 -22.58
C THR A 16 -15.81 -3.09 -23.52
N GLY A 17 -16.02 -4.33 -23.06
CA GLY A 17 -15.65 -5.53 -23.81
C GLY A 17 -14.15 -5.61 -24.08
N ALA A 18 -13.32 -4.91 -23.30
CA ALA A 18 -11.88 -4.91 -23.46
C ALA A 18 -11.32 -6.30 -23.17
N ALA A 19 -10.23 -6.69 -23.85
CA ALA A 19 -9.54 -7.95 -23.57
C ALA A 19 -8.79 -7.92 -22.23
N ALA A 20 -8.42 -6.74 -21.74
CA ALA A 20 -7.75 -6.53 -20.46
C ALA A 20 -7.91 -5.07 -19.98
N VAL A 21 -7.71 -4.85 -18.67
CA VAL A 21 -7.62 -3.52 -18.05
C VAL A 21 -6.24 -3.31 -17.42
N MET A 22 -5.70 -2.09 -17.55
CA MET A 22 -4.45 -1.70 -16.89
C MET A 22 -4.74 -0.90 -15.63
N LEU A 23 -4.22 -1.37 -14.49
CA LEU A 23 -4.17 -0.61 -13.25
C LEU A 23 -2.90 0.23 -13.23
N ALA A 24 -3.02 1.48 -12.77
CA ALA A 24 -1.88 2.40 -12.67
C ALA A 24 -1.74 2.87 -11.21
N ARG A 25 -1.88 4.19 -10.96
CA ARG A 25 -1.68 4.80 -9.64
C ARG A 25 -2.46 4.14 -8.49
N GLY A 26 -3.67 3.65 -8.75
CA GLY A 26 -4.52 2.98 -7.74
C GLY A 26 -4.05 1.59 -7.30
N SER A 27 -2.92 1.09 -7.83
CA SER A 27 -2.25 -0.15 -7.38
C SER A 27 -0.99 0.12 -6.57
N LEU A 28 -0.51 1.36 -6.53
CA LEU A 28 0.71 1.71 -5.81
C LEU A 28 0.41 1.71 -4.31
N GLY A 29 1.26 1.06 -3.51
CA GLY A 29 1.02 0.81 -2.09
C GLY A 29 -0.05 -0.25 -1.79
N ASN A 30 -0.72 -0.80 -2.81
CA ASN A 30 -1.75 -1.83 -2.66
C ASN A 30 -1.71 -2.86 -3.81
N PRO A 31 -0.64 -3.67 -3.91
CA PRO A 31 -0.52 -4.71 -4.93
C PRO A 31 -1.59 -5.81 -4.81
N TRP A 32 -2.11 -6.10 -3.62
CA TRP A 32 -3.16 -7.12 -3.41
C TRP A 32 -4.45 -6.86 -4.18
N ARG A 33 -4.68 -5.63 -4.62
CA ARG A 33 -5.77 -5.29 -5.54
C ARG A 33 -5.78 -6.13 -6.81
N PHE A 34 -4.62 -6.55 -7.32
CA PHE A 34 -4.58 -7.47 -8.46
C PHE A 34 -5.19 -8.82 -8.11
N GLU A 35 -4.88 -9.37 -6.94
CA GLU A 35 -5.44 -10.65 -6.48
C GLU A 35 -6.94 -10.56 -6.23
N ARG A 36 -7.40 -9.46 -5.62
CA ARG A 36 -8.83 -9.21 -5.38
C ARG A 36 -9.62 -9.10 -6.67
N LEU A 37 -9.14 -8.34 -7.66
CA LEU A 37 -9.78 -8.24 -8.97
C LEU A 37 -9.80 -9.55 -9.76
N LEU A 38 -8.85 -10.45 -9.49
CA LEU A 38 -8.79 -11.79 -10.08
C LEU A 38 -9.61 -12.83 -9.29
N GLY A 39 -10.28 -12.43 -8.20
CA GLY A 39 -11.02 -13.33 -7.32
C GLY A 39 -10.13 -14.32 -6.56
N ARG A 40 -8.83 -14.04 -6.44
CA ARG A 40 -7.85 -14.90 -5.74
C ARG A 40 -7.74 -14.59 -4.24
N ARG A 41 -8.28 -13.45 -3.82
CA ARG A 41 -8.31 -12.95 -2.45
C ARG A 41 -9.59 -12.16 -2.23
N ALA A 42 -10.24 -12.29 -1.08
CA ALA A 42 -11.42 -11.49 -0.73
C ALA A 42 -11.07 -10.37 0.25
N GLU A 43 -10.11 -10.63 1.13
CA GLU A 43 -9.75 -9.78 2.26
C GLU A 43 -8.83 -8.64 1.84
N THR A 44 -8.93 -7.51 2.54
CA THR A 44 -7.90 -6.45 2.47
C THR A 44 -6.58 -6.93 3.07
N PRO A 45 -5.42 -6.36 2.67
CA PRO A 45 -4.15 -6.66 3.34
C PRO A 45 -4.19 -6.28 4.82
N THR A 46 -3.62 -7.13 5.65
CA THR A 46 -3.38 -6.82 7.06
C THR A 46 -2.29 -5.74 7.17
N PRO A 47 -2.23 -4.95 8.25
CA PRO A 47 -1.14 -4.00 8.46
C PRO A 47 0.25 -4.65 8.38
N GLY A 48 0.39 -5.88 8.87
CA GLY A 48 1.62 -6.66 8.77
C GLY A 48 2.04 -6.94 7.33
N GLU A 49 1.13 -7.39 6.48
CA GLU A 49 1.40 -7.61 5.04
C GLU A 49 1.81 -6.31 4.34
N VAL A 50 1.17 -5.18 4.68
CA VAL A 50 1.52 -3.87 4.09
C VAL A 50 2.91 -3.41 4.51
N VAL A 51 3.29 -3.64 5.77
CA VAL A 51 4.63 -3.32 6.28
C VAL A 51 5.68 -4.24 5.66
N GLU A 52 5.41 -5.54 5.53
CA GLU A 52 6.31 -6.49 4.89
C GLU A 52 6.59 -6.14 3.42
N GLU A 53 5.54 -5.84 2.65
CA GLU A 53 5.67 -5.36 1.27
C GLU A 53 6.46 -4.05 1.20
N LEU A 54 6.21 -3.10 2.11
CA LEU A 54 6.99 -1.86 2.15
C LEU A 54 8.47 -2.15 2.42
N HIS A 55 8.80 -3.06 3.33
CA HIS A 55 10.18 -3.49 3.56
C HIS A 55 10.80 -4.09 2.29
N TRP A 56 10.07 -4.96 1.59
CA TRP A 56 10.52 -5.53 0.33
C TRP A 56 10.75 -4.43 -0.72
N VAL A 57 9.85 -3.47 -0.88
CA VAL A 57 10.01 -2.35 -1.83
C VAL A 57 11.22 -1.49 -1.48
N ILE A 58 11.46 -1.22 -0.19
CA ILE A 58 12.66 -0.49 0.23
C ILE A 58 13.91 -1.30 -0.13
N ASP A 59 13.95 -2.61 0.16
CA ASP A 59 15.09 -3.47 -0.19
C ASP A 59 15.37 -3.43 -1.70
N ARG A 60 14.34 -3.57 -2.53
CA ARG A 60 14.48 -3.56 -3.99
C ARG A 60 14.95 -2.19 -4.49
N ALA A 61 14.45 -1.11 -3.93
CA ALA A 61 14.90 0.23 -4.29
C ALA A 61 16.37 0.45 -3.92
N GLU A 62 16.79 0.01 -2.73
CA GLU A 62 18.18 0.10 -2.28
C GLU A 62 19.12 -0.73 -3.16
N GLU A 63 18.72 -1.96 -3.49
CA GLU A 63 19.46 -2.86 -4.39
C GLU A 63 19.70 -2.25 -5.78
N HIS A 64 18.67 -1.65 -6.38
CA HIS A 64 18.73 -1.19 -7.77
C HIS A 64 19.22 0.25 -7.94
N LEU A 65 19.03 1.09 -6.91
CA LEU A 65 19.34 2.53 -6.99
C LEU A 65 20.49 2.95 -6.09
N GLY A 66 20.87 2.12 -5.12
CA GLY A 66 21.71 2.50 -3.98
C GLY A 66 20.91 3.28 -2.92
N VAL A 67 21.30 3.12 -1.65
CA VAL A 67 20.59 3.64 -0.47
C VAL A 67 20.21 5.12 -0.58
N GLU A 68 21.16 5.98 -0.95
CA GLU A 68 20.93 7.43 -1.05
C GLU A 68 19.87 7.81 -2.10
N ARG A 69 19.93 7.17 -3.28
CA ARG A 69 18.98 7.44 -4.36
C ARG A 69 17.63 6.80 -4.05
N ALA A 70 17.61 5.61 -3.44
CA ALA A 70 16.41 4.95 -2.97
C ALA A 70 15.65 5.82 -1.98
N GLY A 71 16.33 6.40 -0.98
CA GLY A 71 15.69 7.29 0.00
C GLY A 71 14.97 8.48 -0.64
N ARG A 72 15.56 9.13 -1.65
CA ARG A 72 14.89 10.20 -2.41
C ARG A 72 13.74 9.67 -3.28
N TYR A 73 13.94 8.52 -3.92
CA TYR A 73 12.97 7.90 -4.81
C TYR A 73 11.71 7.43 -4.06
N LEU A 74 11.85 6.91 -2.84
CA LEU A 74 10.76 6.31 -2.07
C LEU A 74 9.84 7.33 -1.37
N ARG A 75 10.26 8.59 -1.25
CA ARG A 75 9.41 9.67 -0.67
C ARG A 75 8.07 9.84 -1.39
N LYS A 76 8.01 9.53 -2.69
CA LYS A 76 6.76 9.53 -3.47
C LYS A 76 5.89 8.28 -3.25
N PHE A 77 6.44 7.21 -2.68
CA PHE A 77 5.72 5.95 -2.42
C PHE A 77 5.07 5.93 -1.05
N TYR A 78 5.74 6.46 -0.04
CA TYR A 78 5.27 6.44 1.34
C TYR A 78 3.83 6.97 1.53
N PRO A 79 3.36 8.02 0.82
CA PRO A 79 1.97 8.42 0.89
C PRO A 79 0.97 7.31 0.54
N TRP A 80 1.27 6.45 -0.43
CA TRP A 80 0.38 5.37 -0.87
C TRP A 80 0.29 4.24 0.16
N TYR A 81 1.41 3.91 0.80
CA TYR A 81 1.44 2.96 1.91
C TYR A 81 0.73 3.51 3.14
N ALA A 82 0.92 4.80 3.45
CA ALA A 82 0.21 5.47 4.54
C ALA A 82 -1.32 5.45 4.35
N ASP A 83 -1.79 5.62 3.10
CA ASP A 83 -3.22 5.50 2.77
C ASP A 83 -3.72 4.06 2.94
N THR A 84 -2.94 3.07 2.47
CA THR A 84 -3.33 1.66 2.55
C THR A 84 -3.35 1.15 4.00
N LEU A 85 -2.47 1.68 4.86
CA LEU A 85 -2.42 1.40 6.30
C LEU A 85 -3.48 2.18 7.11
N GLY A 86 -4.20 3.13 6.52
CA GLY A 86 -5.17 3.96 7.23
C GLY A 86 -4.55 4.84 8.33
N LEU A 87 -3.32 5.33 8.11
CA LEU A 87 -2.57 6.03 9.16
C LEU A 87 -3.19 7.37 9.56
N SER A 88 -3.13 7.67 10.86
CA SER A 88 -3.40 9.02 11.36
C SER A 88 -2.39 10.02 10.79
N LYS A 89 -2.72 11.32 10.87
CA LYS A 89 -1.84 12.40 10.38
C LYS A 89 -0.42 12.31 10.96
N GLY A 90 -0.29 12.06 12.27
CA GLY A 90 1.01 11.96 12.95
C GLY A 90 1.82 10.74 12.52
N GLN A 91 1.18 9.57 12.40
CA GLN A 91 1.82 8.34 11.91
C GLN A 91 2.27 8.50 10.46
N ARG A 92 1.40 9.09 9.61
CA ARG A 92 1.73 9.42 8.23
C ARG A 92 2.94 10.36 8.16
N GLU A 93 2.97 11.41 8.97
CA GLU A 93 4.07 12.39 8.99
C GLU A 93 5.41 11.72 9.31
N ALA A 94 5.45 10.83 10.31
CA ALA A 94 6.66 10.09 10.67
C ALA A 94 7.21 9.25 9.50
N LEU A 95 6.34 8.59 8.74
CA LEU A 95 6.75 7.78 7.59
C LEU A 95 7.18 8.65 6.39
N VAL A 96 6.38 9.66 6.00
CA VAL A 96 6.65 10.43 4.78
C VAL A 96 7.81 11.41 4.90
N THR A 97 8.18 11.79 6.13
CA THR A 97 9.31 12.69 6.41
C THR A 97 10.58 11.97 6.84
N ALA A 98 10.57 10.62 6.87
CA ALA A 98 11.72 9.82 7.27
C ALA A 98 12.99 10.22 6.48
N PRO A 99 14.09 10.56 7.17
CA PRO A 99 15.30 11.08 6.53
C PRO A 99 16.06 10.03 5.74
N THR A 100 15.92 8.75 6.11
CA THR A 100 16.58 7.60 5.49
C THR A 100 15.60 6.45 5.29
N THR A 101 15.95 5.50 4.43
CA THR A 101 15.22 4.24 4.26
C THR A 101 15.15 3.42 5.55
N ALA A 102 16.24 3.40 6.33
CA ALA A 102 16.26 2.77 7.66
C ALA A 102 15.27 3.42 8.64
N ALA A 103 15.18 4.76 8.66
CA ALA A 103 14.20 5.47 9.48
C ALA A 103 12.76 5.20 9.00
N ALA A 104 12.55 5.04 7.70
CA ALA A 104 11.24 4.69 7.15
C ALA A 104 10.79 3.29 7.57
N ARG A 105 11.70 2.30 7.58
CA ARG A 105 11.43 0.95 8.12
C ARG A 105 11.05 0.99 9.59
N ALA A 106 11.85 1.67 10.42
CA ALA A 106 11.55 1.81 11.84
C ALA A 106 10.20 2.50 12.08
N ALA A 107 9.86 3.52 11.28
CA ALA A 107 8.56 4.16 11.34
C ALA A 107 7.41 3.22 10.93
N ALA A 108 7.64 2.31 9.99
CA ALA A 108 6.65 1.33 9.53
C ALA A 108 6.42 0.17 10.51
N GLU A 109 7.48 -0.34 11.15
CA GLU A 109 7.38 -1.42 12.14
C GLU A 109 6.46 -1.05 13.31
N GLY A 110 6.49 0.20 13.76
CA GLY A 110 5.58 0.72 14.79
C GLY A 110 4.10 0.73 14.40
N LEU A 111 3.77 0.46 13.13
CA LEU A 111 2.41 0.49 12.56
C LEU A 111 1.84 -0.92 12.32
N ALA A 112 2.67 -1.96 12.35
CA ALA A 112 2.25 -3.35 12.18
C ALA A 112 1.49 -3.91 13.40
N THR A 113 1.52 -3.20 14.54
CA THR A 113 0.73 -3.57 15.71
C THR A 113 -0.68 -3.01 15.55
N PRO A 114 -1.73 -3.85 15.52
CA PRO A 114 -3.09 -3.34 15.41
C PRO A 114 -3.39 -2.40 16.57
N SER A 115 -3.75 -1.16 16.25
CA SER A 115 -4.48 -0.28 17.17
C SER A 115 -5.73 -1.05 17.61
N GLY A 116 -5.89 -1.28 18.91
CA GLY A 116 -6.90 -2.17 19.51
C GLY A 116 -8.38 -1.82 19.29
N ASP A 117 -8.73 -1.00 18.30
CA ASP A 117 -10.10 -0.53 18.06
C ASP A 117 -10.89 -1.37 17.04
N ALA A 118 -10.25 -2.34 16.36
CA ALA A 118 -10.93 -3.18 15.36
C ALA A 118 -11.73 -4.37 15.94
N LEU A 119 -11.61 -4.67 17.24
CA LEU A 119 -12.32 -5.79 17.89
C LEU A 119 -13.72 -5.45 18.40
N ALA A 120 -14.17 -4.18 18.32
CA ALA A 120 -15.45 -3.77 18.90
C ALA A 120 -16.67 -3.87 17.96
N VAL A 121 -16.50 -4.20 16.66
CA VAL A 121 -17.62 -4.14 15.68
C VAL A 121 -18.09 -5.54 15.22
N ALA A 122 -17.47 -6.63 15.69
CA ALA A 122 -17.85 -7.99 15.29
C ALA A 122 -18.76 -8.72 16.31
N THR A 123 -19.55 -7.99 17.11
CA THR A 123 -20.56 -8.61 17.98
C THR A 123 -21.80 -7.73 18.06
N LEU A 124 -22.64 -7.82 17.02
CA LEU A 124 -24.10 -7.69 17.03
C LEU A 124 -24.63 -8.35 15.74
#